data_AF-A0A7J7GKC4-F1
#
_entry.id   AF-A0A7J7GKC4-F1
#
_cell.length_a   1.000
_cell.length_b   1.000
_cell.length_c   1.000
_cell.angle_alpha   90.00
_cell.angle_beta   90.00
_cell.angle_gamma   90.00
#
_symmetry.space_group_name_H-M   'P 1'
#
loop_
_entity.id
_entity.type
_entity.pdbx_description
1 polymer ?
#
loop_
_entity_poly.entity_id
_entity_poly.type
_entity_poly.pdbx_seq_one_letter_code
_entity_poly.pdbx_strand_id
1 'polypeptide(L)'
;MVRVSGFLSWGKSSKRNVICKGAEVGPSSTFWWNRRKKFDGGEPGVFRVVTTKNKEVHFVCDGGIEMAKLWVRGIELVTREAIFGKQEDV
;
A
#
# COMPACT_ATOMS: atom_id res chain seq x y z
N MET A 1 2.82 9.12 -3.49
CA MET A 1 3.40 9.78 -2.30
C MET A 1 2.39 9.70 -1.16
N VAL A 2 2.80 9.23 0.01
CA VAL A 2 1.95 9.22 1.22
C VAL A 2 2.13 10.56 1.94
N ARG A 3 1.03 11.23 2.31
CA ARG A 3 1.05 12.46 3.11
C ARG A 3 0.92 12.13 4.60
N VAL A 4 1.37 13.04 5.47
CA VAL A 4 1.29 12.95 6.94
C VAL A 4 -0.14 12.67 7.45
N SER A 5 -1.16 12.95 6.65
CA SER A 5 -2.57 12.61 6.90
C SER A 5 -2.96 11.16 6.56
N GLY A 6 -2.00 10.27 6.29
CA GLY A 6 -2.27 8.86 5.91
C GLY A 6 -2.83 8.70 4.49
N PHE A 7 -2.74 9.74 3.66
CA PHE A 7 -3.23 9.71 2.28
C PHE A 7 -2.17 9.18 1.33
N LEU A 8 -2.43 8.08 0.64
CA LEU A 8 -1.64 7.64 -0.50
C LEU A 8 -2.24 8.18 -1.81
N SER A 9 -1.43 8.93 -2.54
CA SER A 9 -1.77 9.50 -3.85
C SER A 9 -0.86 8.98 -4.95
N TRP A 10 -1.41 8.64 -6.13
CA TRP A 10 -0.62 8.29 -7.31
C TRP A 10 -1.19 8.87 -8.62
N GLY A 11 -0.29 9.22 -9.55
CA GLY A 11 -0.64 9.91 -10.79
C GLY A 11 -0.93 11.40 -10.59
N LYS A 12 -1.46 12.06 -11.64
CA LYS A 12 -1.67 13.52 -11.69
C LYS A 12 -3.03 14.00 -11.17
N SER A 13 -3.95 13.07 -10.89
CA SER A 13 -5.34 13.40 -10.49
C SER A 13 -5.62 12.95 -9.07
N SER A 14 -6.40 13.76 -8.34
CA SER A 14 -6.91 13.43 -7.01
C SER A 14 -7.89 12.25 -6.99
N LYS A 15 -8.36 11.77 -8.15
CA LYS A 15 -9.21 10.57 -8.26
C LYS A 15 -8.54 9.30 -7.72
N ARG A 16 -7.21 9.32 -7.56
CA ARG A 16 -6.38 8.22 -7.06
C ARG A 16 -5.73 8.58 -5.72
N ASN A 17 -6.57 9.11 -4.82
CA ASN A 17 -6.22 9.39 -3.44
C ASN A 17 -6.99 8.40 -2.56
N VAL A 18 -6.28 7.71 -1.67
CA VAL A 18 -6.90 6.80 -0.70
C VAL A 18 -6.36 7.07 0.69
N ILE A 19 -7.19 6.82 1.71
CA ILE A 19 -6.78 6.83 3.11
C ILE A 19 -6.34 5.41 3.46
N CYS A 20 -5.07 5.26 3.83
CA CYS A 20 -4.47 3.99 4.19
C CYS A 20 -4.96 3.53 5.57
N LYS A 21 -5.26 2.24 5.67
CA LYS A 21 -5.46 1.51 6.94
C LYS A 21 -4.24 0.64 7.25
N GLY A 22 -3.59 0.11 6.22
CA GLY A 22 -2.37 -0.69 6.32
C GLY A 22 -1.86 -1.09 4.95
N ALA A 23 -0.76 -1.83 4.93
CA ALA A 23 -0.17 -2.39 3.72
C ALA A 23 0.44 -3.77 4.00
N GLU A 24 0.54 -4.60 2.96
CA GLU A 24 1.12 -5.94 3.05
C GLU A 24 1.92 -6.27 1.79
N VAL A 25 2.99 -7.06 1.93
CA VAL A 25 3.78 -7.54 0.80
C VAL A 25 2.99 -8.59 0.02
N GLY A 26 3.08 -8.54 -1.30
CA GLY A 26 2.43 -9.49 -2.20
C GLY A 26 0.96 -9.19 -2.49
N PRO A 27 0.37 -9.95 -3.42
CA PRO A 27 -1.05 -9.87 -3.74
C PRO A 27 -1.92 -10.49 -2.65
N SER A 28 -3.21 -10.18 -2.67
CA SER A 28 -4.19 -10.98 -1.92
C SER A 28 -4.54 -12.23 -2.72
N SER A 29 -5.06 -13.26 -2.04
CA SER A 29 -5.49 -14.50 -2.67
C SER A 29 -6.51 -14.25 -3.80
N THR A 30 -7.48 -13.36 -3.56
CA THR A 30 -8.50 -12.97 -4.53
C THR A 30 -7.88 -12.27 -5.75
N PHE A 31 -6.96 -11.33 -5.52
CA PHE A 31 -6.27 -10.65 -6.61
C PHE A 31 -5.45 -11.62 -7.46
N TRP A 32 -4.67 -12.49 -6.80
CA TRP A 32 -3.87 -13.50 -7.47
C TRP A 32 -4.74 -14.42 -8.34
N TRP A 33 -5.88 -14.90 -7.82
CA TRP A 33 -6.79 -15.74 -8.60
C TRP A 33 -7.38 -15.01 -9.82
N ASN A 34 -7.79 -13.76 -9.64
CA ASN A 34 -8.33 -12.94 -10.73
C ASN A 34 -7.29 -12.62 -11.80
N ARG A 35 -6.02 -12.51 -11.42
CA ARG A 35 -4.91 -12.19 -12.31
C ARG A 35 -4.12 -13.41 -12.77
N ARG A 36 -4.40 -14.64 -12.34
CA ARG A 36 -3.59 -15.84 -12.66
C ARG A 36 -3.28 -16.09 -14.15
N LYS A 37 -4.13 -15.59 -15.06
CA LYS A 37 -3.93 -15.69 -16.53
C LYS A 37 -3.13 -14.53 -17.13
N LYS A 38 -2.93 -13.47 -16.35
CA LYS A 38 -2.10 -12.31 -16.65
C LYS A 38 -0.83 -12.49 -15.82
N PHE A 39 0.30 -12.69 -16.47
CA PHE A 39 1.58 -13.03 -15.82
C PHE A 39 2.14 -11.96 -14.86
N ASP A 40 1.35 -10.93 -14.53
CA ASP A 40 1.63 -9.79 -13.68
C ASP A 40 1.07 -9.93 -12.24
N GLY A 41 0.43 -11.07 -11.93
CA GLY A 41 -0.19 -11.33 -10.63
C GLY A 41 0.78 -11.73 -9.51
N GLY A 42 2.00 -12.15 -9.87
CA GLY A 42 3.00 -12.70 -8.95
C GLY A 42 4.37 -12.05 -9.08
N GLU A 43 4.45 -10.83 -9.60
CA GLU A 43 5.74 -10.16 -9.71
C GLU A 43 6.37 -9.92 -8.32
N PRO A 44 7.69 -10.08 -8.16
CA PRO A 44 8.35 -9.96 -6.85
C PRO A 44 8.12 -8.60 -6.17
N GLY A 45 7.89 -7.54 -6.95
CA GLY A 45 7.65 -6.18 -6.46
C GLY A 45 6.20 -5.88 -6.09
N VAL A 46 5.30 -6.87 -6.10
CA VAL A 46 3.89 -6.66 -5.75
C VAL A 46 3.74 -6.39 -4.25
N PHE A 47 2.94 -5.38 -3.92
CA PHE A 47 2.41 -5.16 -2.57
C PHE A 47 0.99 -4.61 -2.67
N ARG A 48 0.24 -4.69 -1.56
CA ARG A 48 -1.13 -4.16 -1.50
C ARG A 48 -1.32 -3.20 -0.35
N VAL A 49 -2.16 -2.20 -0.61
CA VAL A 49 -2.60 -1.22 0.38
C VAL A 49 -4.05 -1.47 0.70
N VAL A 50 -4.36 -1.66 1.98
CA VAL A 50 -5.71 -1.77 2.48
C VAL A 50 -6.16 -0.37 2.90
N THR A 51 -7.29 0.06 2.36
CA THR A 51 -7.87 1.38 2.68
C THR A 51 -8.80 1.30 3.89
N THR A 52 -9.14 2.43 4.48
CA THR A 52 -10.13 2.52 5.58
C THR A 52 -11.52 2.02 5.17
N LYS A 53 -11.82 2.00 3.86
CA LYS A 53 -13.05 1.41 3.28
C LYS A 53 -12.93 -0.10 3.00
N ASN A 54 -11.89 -0.76 3.52
CA ASN A 54 -11.54 -2.16 3.27
C ASN A 54 -11.41 -2.54 1.78
N LYS A 55 -11.13 -1.55 0.92
CA LYS A 55 -10.73 -1.82 -0.48
C LYS A 55 -9.24 -2.03 -0.54
N GLU A 56 -8.82 -2.95 -1.40
CA GLU A 56 -7.41 -3.21 -1.70
C GLU A 56 -6.98 -2.48 -2.97
N VAL A 57 -5.78 -1.91 -2.95
CA VAL A 57 -5.09 -1.38 -4.13
C VAL A 57 -3.75 -2.06 -4.24
N HIS A 58 -3.52 -2.77 -5.35
CA HIS A 58 -2.27 -3.48 -5.63
C HIS A 58 -1.35 -2.62 -6.48
N PHE A 59 -0.09 -2.55 -6.05
CA PHE A 59 0.98 -1.84 -6.73
C PHE A 59 2.09 -2.83 -7.10
N VAL A 60 2.86 -2.47 -8.12
CA VAL A 60 4.11 -3.14 -8.48
C VAL A 60 5.20 -2.08 -8.43
N CYS A 61 6.29 -2.39 -7.73
CA CYS A 61 7.47 -1.54 -7.69
C CYS A 61 8.66 -2.22 -8.36
N ASP A 62 9.51 -1.41 -8.99
CA ASP A 62 10.82 -1.87 -9.45
C ASP A 62 11.72 -2.16 -8.24
N GLY A 63 12.67 -3.09 -8.38
CA GLY A 63 13.56 -3.52 -7.29
C GLY A 63 13.05 -4.73 -6.49
N GLY A 64 11.94 -5.34 -6.89
CA GLY A 64 11.47 -6.63 -6.39
C GLY A 64 11.03 -6.62 -4.93
N ILE A 65 11.15 -7.77 -4.26
CA ILE A 65 10.56 -8.01 -2.94
C ILE A 65 11.13 -7.11 -1.84
N GLU A 66 12.42 -6.76 -1.93
CA GLU A 66 13.05 -5.86 -0.96
C GLU A 66 12.47 -4.45 -1.06
N MET A 67 12.24 -3.95 -2.27
CA MET A 67 11.60 -2.66 -2.45
C MET A 67 10.13 -2.69 -2.00
N ALA A 68 9.41 -3.79 -2.24
CA ALA A 68 8.04 -3.96 -1.77
C ALA A 68 7.96 -3.92 -0.23
N LYS A 69 8.90 -4.56 0.48
CA LYS A 69 9.00 -4.49 1.95
C LYS A 69 9.22 -3.06 2.44
N LEU A 70 10.10 -2.29 1.80
CA LEU A 70 10.34 -0.89 2.15
C LEU A 70 9.10 -0.02 1.96
N TRP A 71 8.36 -0.21 0.85
CA TRP A 71 7.08 0.46 0.63
C TRP A 71 6.07 0.15 1.73
N VAL A 72 5.87 -1.14 2.05
CA VAL A 72 4.95 -1.57 3.10
C VAL A 72 5.34 -0.95 4.44
N ARG A 73 6.62 -1.03 4.82
CA ARG A 73 7.12 -0.47 6.07
C ARG A 73 6.92 1.04 6.16
N GLY A 74 7.22 1.77 5.09
CA GLY A 74 7.04 3.22 5.05
C GLY A 74 5.57 3.62 5.17
N ILE A 75 4.67 2.91 4.47
CA ILE A 75 3.23 3.15 4.53
C ILE A 75 2.69 2.87 5.94
N GLU A 76 3.09 1.76 6.56
CA GLU A 76 2.68 1.43 7.94
C GLU A 76 3.07 2.52 8.94
N LEU A 77 4.31 3.02 8.87
CA LEU A 77 4.80 4.06 9.77
C LEU A 77 3.99 5.35 9.65
N VAL A 78 3.81 5.84 8.42
CA VAL A 78 3.05 7.08 8.16
C VAL A 78 1.56 6.89 8.46
N THR A 79 1.00 5.71 8.19
CA THR A 79 -0.41 5.41 8.51
C THR A 79 -0.64 5.36 10.02
N ARG A 80 0.28 4.76 10.77
CA ARG A 80 0.21 4.71 12.24
C ARG A 80 0.28 6.10 12.84
N GLU A 81 1.24 6.92 12.40
CA GLU A 81 1.37 8.31 12.85
C GLU A 81 0.10 9.13 12.53
N ALA A 82 -0.48 8.93 11.34
CA ALA A 82 -1.70 9.61 10.93
C ALA A 82 -2.96 9.20 11.73
N ILE A 83 -3.03 7.94 12.17
CA ILE A 83 -4.21 7.39 12.89
C ILE A 83 -4.10 7.67 14.40
N PHE A 84 -2.92 7.48 14.99
CA PHE A 84 -2.73 7.55 16.44
C PHE A 84 -2.16 8.89 16.93
N GLY A 85 -1.77 9.79 16.01
CA GLY A 85 -1.03 11.01 16.35
C GLY A 85 0.38 10.71 16.85
N LYS A 86 1.19 11.75 17.07
CA LYS A 86 2.37 11.61 17.93
C LYS A 86 1.84 11.25 19.32
N GLN A 87 2.11 10.03 19.80
CA GLN A 87 2.19 9.85 21.24
C GLN A 87 3.33 10.77 21.68
N GLU A 88 2.98 11.90 22.30
CA GLU A 88 3.95 12.64 23.09
C GLU A 88 4.36 11.68 24.20
N ASP A 89 5.64 11.31 24.20
CA ASP A 89 6.25 10.60 25.33
C ASP A 89 6.11 11.52 26.55
N VAL A 90 5.12 11.23 27.41
CA VAL A 90 4.91 11.89 28.71
C VAL A 90 5.92 11.38 29.71
#